data_AF-A0A2A2LC11-F1
#
_entry.id   AF-A0A2A2LC11-F1
#
_cell.length_a   1.000
_cell.length_b   1.000
_cell.length_c   1.000
_cell.angle_alpha   90.00
_cell.angle_beta   90.00
_cell.angle_gamma   90.00
#
_symmetry.space_group_name_H-M   'P 1'
#
loop_
_entity.id
_entity.type
_entity.pdbx_description
1 polymer ?
#
loop_
_entity_poly.entity_id
_entity_poly.type
_entity_poly.pdbx_seq_one_letter_code
_entity_poly.pdbx_strand_id
1 'polypeptide(L)'
;MSLRNVCSGVIFLFLLAACLALFILHSLYFILRNADDSQKEDTKMVTEDQVFIPAIIICNKLPFSQDGINSVSGNLRTDQPLRYFREWVDPSIREISDYVSPSQGYFEQGETTVMQYLGSNRNQTISRMQYECQSVINSCSYNGIEMSSFDCCRNVMTHIPTTEGLCWAYHDRTLWQNSTGIMRQFTVTFQMTQNSWYSTLFNQHPGIWVYLKENADDPTRLATELTNPLILTNKHGLRLLVRKERRADTTRGECGQAIGDSRRSDEDAMHDNRTNLLMCNMMVAMKYCGCHPLLAELLHFNPLEFK
;
A
#
# COMPACT_ATOMS: atom_id res chain seq x y z
N MET A 1 -53.16 -41.79 51.41
CA MET A 1 -52.09 -41.55 50.41
C MET A 1 -50.80 -42.10 51.01
N SER A 2 -50.23 -43.16 50.43
CA SER A 2 -49.09 -43.88 51.05
C SER A 2 -47.83 -43.01 51.06
N LEU A 3 -47.13 -42.92 52.20
CA LEU A 3 -45.87 -42.18 52.38
C LEU A 3 -44.84 -42.51 51.29
N ARG A 4 -44.88 -43.75 50.78
CA ARG A 4 -44.06 -44.25 49.68
C ARG A 4 -44.31 -43.52 48.35
N ASN A 5 -45.55 -43.14 48.05
CA ASN A 5 -45.89 -42.40 46.83
C ASN A 5 -45.46 -40.94 46.92
N VAL A 6 -45.50 -40.35 48.13
CA VAL A 6 -44.98 -39.00 48.39
C VAL A 6 -43.47 -38.98 48.26
N CYS A 7 -42.75 -39.92 48.90
CA CYS A 7 -41.30 -40.05 48.74
C CYS A 7 -40.87 -40.32 47.29
N SER A 8 -41.59 -41.17 46.56
CA SER A 8 -41.31 -41.42 45.13
C SER A 8 -41.51 -40.17 44.28
N GLY A 9 -42.53 -39.34 44.57
CA GLY A 9 -42.77 -38.07 43.89
C GLY A 9 -41.68 -37.03 44.18
N VAL A 10 -41.20 -36.96 45.43
CA VAL A 10 -40.10 -36.07 45.83
C VAL A 10 -38.79 -36.47 45.15
N ILE A 11 -38.47 -37.78 45.09
CA ILE A 11 -37.28 -38.28 44.41
C ILE A 11 -37.34 -38.00 42.90
N PHE A 12 -38.52 -38.16 42.28
CA PHE A 12 -38.70 -37.86 40.86
C PHE A 12 -38.50 -36.37 40.56
N LEU A 13 -39.06 -35.48 41.39
CA LEU A 13 -38.85 -34.03 41.28
C LEU A 13 -37.37 -33.64 41.43
N PHE A 14 -36.66 -34.26 42.37
CA PHE A 14 -35.23 -34.03 42.56
C PHE A 14 -34.41 -34.45 41.33
N LEU A 15 -34.69 -35.62 40.77
CA LEU A 15 -34.04 -36.09 39.55
C LEU A 15 -34.32 -35.17 38.35
N LEU A 16 -35.56 -34.69 38.22
CA LEU A 16 -35.95 -33.78 37.15
C LEU A 16 -35.22 -32.42 37.26
N ALA A 17 -35.13 -31.87 38.47
CA ALA A 17 -34.38 -30.65 38.74
C ALA A 17 -32.87 -30.83 38.47
N ALA A 18 -32.30 -31.97 38.86
CA ALA A 18 -30.89 -32.29 38.61
C ALA A 18 -30.60 -32.41 37.10
N CYS A 19 -31.47 -33.11 36.35
CA CYS A 19 -31.35 -33.21 34.89
C CYS A 19 -31.47 -31.84 34.20
N LEU A 20 -32.39 -30.98 34.66
CA LEU A 20 -32.57 -29.65 34.09
C LEU A 20 -31.38 -28.73 34.40
N ALA A 21 -30.81 -28.81 35.61
CA ALA A 21 -29.60 -28.09 35.96
C ALA A 21 -28.38 -28.54 35.13
N LEU A 22 -28.21 -29.86 34.94
CA LEU A 22 -27.15 -30.41 34.09
C LEU A 22 -27.33 -30.00 32.62
N PHE A 23 -28.57 -30.00 32.12
CA PHE A 23 -28.88 -29.53 30.77
C PHE A 23 -28.50 -28.06 30.60
N ILE A 24 -28.91 -27.19 31.54
CA ILE A 24 -28.56 -25.76 31.51
C ILE A 24 -27.04 -25.57 31.53
N LEU A 25 -26.32 -26.24 32.44
CA LEU A 25 -24.86 -26.13 32.54
C LEU A 25 -24.16 -26.59 31.27
N HIS A 26 -24.60 -27.72 30.69
CA HIS A 26 -24.05 -28.25 29.46
C HIS A 26 -24.31 -27.30 28.27
N SER A 27 -25.54 -26.81 28.12
CA SER A 27 -25.88 -25.83 27.08
C SER A 27 -25.11 -24.52 27.27
N LEU A 28 -24.97 -24.02 28.49
CA LEU A 28 -24.22 -22.79 28.79
C LEU A 28 -22.75 -22.93 28.43
N TYR A 29 -22.13 -24.09 28.71
CA TYR A 29 -20.75 -24.39 28.31
C TYR A 29 -20.56 -24.29 26.80
N PHE A 30 -21.46 -24.88 26.00
CA PHE A 30 -21.36 -24.81 24.54
C PHE A 30 -21.65 -23.41 23.99
N ILE A 31 -22.58 -22.66 24.58
CA ILE A 31 -22.86 -21.28 24.20
C ILE A 31 -21.65 -20.39 24.48
N LEU A 32 -21.07 -20.48 25.68
CA LEU A 32 -19.89 -19.70 26.05
C LEU A 32 -18.68 -20.09 25.20
N ARG A 33 -18.49 -21.37 24.91
CA ARG A 33 -17.40 -21.85 24.05
C ARG A 33 -17.53 -21.41 22.59
N ASN A 34 -18.76 -21.28 22.08
CA ASN A 34 -19.00 -20.75 20.74
C ASN A 34 -18.91 -19.21 20.71
N ALA A 35 -19.14 -18.55 21.85
CA ALA A 35 -18.93 -17.11 22.00
C ALA A 35 -17.45 -16.75 22.16
N ASP A 36 -16.66 -17.62 22.79
CA ASP A 36 -15.20 -17.56 22.75
C ASP A 36 -14.75 -17.87 21.34
N ASP A 37 -14.21 -16.85 20.70
CA ASP A 37 -13.82 -16.73 19.29
C ASP A 37 -12.59 -17.63 18.98
N SER A 38 -12.67 -18.93 19.27
CA SER A 38 -11.58 -19.88 19.07
C SER A 38 -11.42 -20.17 17.59
N GLN A 39 -10.74 -19.27 16.89
CA GLN A 39 -10.35 -19.46 15.50
C GLN A 39 -9.37 -20.63 15.41
N LYS A 40 -9.73 -21.64 14.62
CA LYS A 40 -8.79 -22.69 14.23
C LYS A 40 -8.31 -22.39 12.81
N GLU A 41 -7.06 -21.94 12.68
CA GLU A 41 -6.43 -21.74 11.39
C GLU A 41 -5.93 -23.08 10.83
N ASP A 42 -6.60 -23.59 9.79
CA ASP A 42 -6.11 -24.75 9.05
C ASP A 42 -5.33 -24.27 7.80
N THR A 43 -4.00 -24.33 7.87
CA THR A 43 -3.13 -23.98 6.74
C THR A 43 -3.01 -25.14 5.77
N LYS A 44 -3.61 -25.04 4.58
CA LYS A 44 -3.41 -25.99 3.48
C LYS A 44 -2.44 -25.42 2.45
N MET A 45 -1.32 -26.11 2.22
CA MET A 45 -0.46 -25.80 1.07
C MET A 45 -1.03 -26.45 -0.17
N VAL A 46 -1.40 -25.63 -1.16
CA VAL A 46 -1.85 -26.08 -2.48
C VAL A 46 -0.82 -25.62 -3.49
N THR A 47 -0.34 -26.55 -4.31
CA THR A 47 0.50 -26.22 -5.46
C THR A 47 -0.41 -25.72 -6.57
N GLU A 48 -0.33 -24.43 -6.90
CA GLU A 48 -1.03 -23.83 -8.04
C GLU A 48 -0.13 -23.97 -9.28
N ASP A 49 -0.68 -24.45 -10.40
CA ASP A 49 0.09 -24.64 -11.65
C ASP A 49 0.52 -23.29 -12.27
N GLN A 50 -0.22 -22.23 -11.94
CA GLN A 50 0.01 -20.87 -12.43
C GLN A 50 -0.02 -19.88 -11.26
N VAL A 51 1.11 -19.21 -11.02
CA VAL A 51 1.20 -18.13 -10.02
C VAL A 51 1.43 -16.82 -10.75
N PHE A 52 0.46 -15.92 -10.70
CA PHE A 52 0.59 -14.58 -11.29
C PHE A 52 1.66 -13.77 -10.59
N ILE A 53 2.40 -12.97 -11.38
CA ILE A 53 3.38 -12.04 -10.82
C ILE A 53 2.61 -10.90 -10.11
N PRO A 54 2.96 -10.55 -8.86
CA PRO A 54 2.36 -9.42 -8.17
C PRO A 54 2.64 -8.11 -8.92
N ALA A 55 1.78 -7.12 -8.73
CA ALA A 55 2.10 -5.74 -9.09
C ALA A 55 3.35 -5.27 -8.34
N ILE A 56 4.26 -4.63 -9.07
CA ILE A 56 5.51 -4.09 -8.54
C ILE A 56 5.40 -2.59 -8.57
N ILE A 57 5.32 -1.98 -7.38
CA ILE A 57 5.23 -0.53 -7.23
C ILE A 57 6.65 -0.01 -6.98
N ILE A 58 7.10 0.89 -7.84
CA ILE A 58 8.45 1.42 -7.87
C ILE A 58 8.37 2.90 -7.52
N CYS A 59 8.85 3.26 -6.33
CA CYS A 59 8.88 4.63 -5.85
C CYS A 59 10.31 5.17 -5.90
N ASN A 60 10.57 6.12 -6.79
CA ASN A 60 11.84 6.83 -6.81
C ASN A 60 11.78 7.97 -5.79
N LYS A 61 12.62 7.90 -4.76
CA LYS A 61 12.69 8.93 -3.71
C LYS A 61 13.25 10.27 -4.20
N LEU A 62 13.73 10.35 -5.44
CA LEU A 62 13.94 11.58 -6.19
C LEU A 62 13.16 11.45 -7.52
N PRO A 63 11.87 11.80 -7.58
CA PRO A 63 11.02 11.50 -8.72
C PRO A 63 11.28 12.40 -9.93
N PHE A 64 11.95 13.54 -9.71
CA PHE A 64 12.32 14.49 -10.77
C PHE A 64 13.71 14.19 -11.32
N SER A 65 13.90 14.40 -12.62
CA SER A 65 15.20 14.35 -13.29
C SER A 65 15.80 15.75 -13.36
N GLN A 66 17.13 15.84 -13.36
CA GLN A 66 17.80 17.13 -13.51
C GLN A 66 17.50 17.77 -14.87
N ASP A 67 17.47 16.98 -15.96
CA ASP A 67 17.04 17.47 -17.27
C ASP A 67 15.58 17.94 -17.27
N GLY A 68 14.70 17.22 -16.60
CA GLY A 68 13.30 17.59 -16.43
C GLY A 68 13.15 18.93 -15.70
N ILE A 69 13.88 19.13 -14.58
CA ILE A 69 13.90 20.41 -13.86
C ILE A 69 14.44 21.54 -14.74
N ASN A 70 15.55 21.28 -15.47
CA ASN A 70 16.15 22.27 -16.37
C ASN A 70 15.21 22.66 -17.52
N SER A 71 14.38 21.73 -18.00
CA SER A 71 13.40 21.99 -19.06
C SER A 71 12.31 22.98 -18.65
N VAL A 72 12.03 23.08 -17.35
CA VAL A 72 11.09 24.07 -16.79
C VAL A 72 11.81 25.39 -16.52
N SER A 73 12.90 25.35 -15.75
CA SER A 73 13.73 26.53 -15.48
C SER A 73 15.01 26.16 -14.75
N GLY A 74 16.15 26.71 -15.20
CA GLY A 74 17.43 26.57 -14.50
C GLY A 74 17.44 27.16 -13.08
N ASN A 75 16.52 28.07 -12.75
CA ASN A 75 16.40 28.65 -11.41
C ASN A 75 15.89 27.63 -10.37
N LEU A 76 15.17 26.60 -10.82
CA LEU A 76 14.73 25.50 -9.96
C LEU A 76 15.89 24.58 -9.52
N ARG A 77 17.08 24.72 -10.12
CA ARG A 77 18.29 23.96 -9.77
C ARG A 77 19.11 24.60 -8.64
N THR A 78 18.65 25.71 -8.08
CA THR A 78 19.31 26.32 -6.92
C THR A 78 19.02 25.51 -5.65
N ASP A 79 19.82 25.66 -4.59
CA ASP A 79 19.67 24.80 -3.41
C ASP A 79 18.32 25.00 -2.69
N GLN A 80 17.76 26.22 -2.67
CA GLN A 80 16.50 26.51 -1.98
C GLN A 80 15.29 25.77 -2.60
N PRO A 81 15.03 25.87 -3.93
CA PRO A 81 13.94 25.13 -4.57
C PRO A 81 14.14 23.61 -4.51
N LEU A 82 15.37 23.13 -4.66
CA LEU A 82 15.68 21.70 -4.55
C LEU A 82 15.39 21.19 -3.13
N ARG A 83 15.81 21.93 -2.10
CA ARG A 83 15.48 21.57 -0.71
C ARG A 83 13.98 21.57 -0.47
N TYR A 84 13.25 22.57 -0.98
CA TYR A 84 11.79 22.62 -0.90
C TYR A 84 11.14 21.41 -1.59
N PHE A 85 11.57 21.06 -2.81
CA PHE A 85 11.10 19.87 -3.51
C PHE A 85 11.40 18.58 -2.74
N ARG A 86 12.50 18.52 -1.99
CA ARG A 86 12.84 17.31 -1.21
C ARG A 86 11.79 17.05 -0.15
N GLU A 87 11.45 18.06 0.64
CA GLU A 87 10.47 17.92 1.72
C GLU A 87 9.06 17.75 1.18
N TRP A 88 8.81 18.26 -0.03
CA TRP A 88 7.56 18.04 -0.72
C TRP A 88 7.38 16.60 -1.19
N VAL A 89 8.45 15.98 -1.70
CA VAL A 89 8.43 14.60 -2.22
C VAL A 89 8.54 13.57 -1.09
N ASP A 90 9.26 13.90 -0.03
CA ASP A 90 9.54 13.01 1.09
C ASP A 90 9.29 13.76 2.42
N PRO A 91 8.03 13.81 2.89
CA PRO A 91 7.69 14.48 4.14
C PRO A 91 8.35 13.84 5.36
N SER A 92 8.65 12.54 5.29
CA SER A 92 9.28 11.76 6.38
C SER A 92 10.70 12.21 6.69
N ILE A 93 11.33 13.00 5.81
CA ILE A 93 12.70 13.51 6.02
C ILE A 93 12.84 14.30 7.31
N ARG A 94 11.76 14.94 7.79
CA ARG A 94 11.74 15.72 9.03
C ARG A 94 11.85 14.86 10.30
N GLU A 95 11.60 13.56 10.18
CA GLU A 95 11.60 12.62 11.30
C GLU A 95 12.96 11.91 11.47
N ILE A 96 13.89 12.11 10.54
CA ILE A 96 15.23 11.51 10.57
C ILE A 96 16.07 12.20 11.66
N SER A 97 16.85 11.42 12.42
CA SER A 97 17.67 11.91 13.55
C SER A 97 18.61 13.05 13.20
N ASP A 98 19.12 13.07 11.97
CA ASP A 98 20.14 14.00 11.51
C ASP A 98 19.55 15.17 10.70
N TYR A 99 18.22 15.31 10.72
CA TYR A 99 17.54 16.37 9.99
C TYR A 99 17.81 17.74 10.64
N VAL A 100 18.44 18.62 9.86
CA VAL A 100 18.59 20.04 10.21
C VAL A 100 17.59 20.83 9.39
N SER A 101 16.67 21.53 10.09
CA SER A 101 15.71 22.44 9.46
C SER A 101 16.43 23.68 8.94
N PRO A 102 16.29 24.03 7.65
CA PRO A 102 16.66 25.34 7.14
C PRO A 102 15.94 26.49 7.86
N SER A 103 16.48 27.70 7.70
CA SER A 103 15.81 28.91 8.19
C SER A 103 14.51 29.17 7.43
N GLN A 104 13.56 29.85 8.08
CA GLN A 104 12.26 30.16 7.48
C GLN A 104 12.41 30.94 6.15
N GLY A 105 13.26 31.97 6.12
CA GLY A 105 13.49 32.75 4.89
C GLY A 105 14.13 31.94 3.76
N TYR A 106 14.90 30.89 4.08
CA TYR A 106 15.45 29.98 3.07
C TYR A 106 14.33 29.15 2.42
N PHE A 107 13.38 28.65 3.21
CA PHE A 107 12.22 27.94 2.68
C PHE A 107 11.27 28.81 1.89
N GLU A 108 10.95 30.01 2.39
CA GLU A 108 10.03 30.94 1.71
C GLU A 108 10.56 31.32 0.32
N GLN A 109 11.88 31.48 0.17
CA GLN A 109 12.52 31.70 -1.13
C GLN A 109 12.39 30.47 -2.05
N GLY A 110 12.61 29.27 -1.51
CA GLY A 110 12.42 28.02 -2.25
C GLY A 110 10.98 27.86 -2.73
N GLU A 111 10.02 28.02 -1.83
CA GLU A 111 8.59 27.97 -2.11
C GLU A 111 8.18 28.98 -3.18
N THR A 112 8.56 30.25 -3.02
CA THR A 112 8.23 31.32 -3.96
C THR A 112 8.74 31.00 -5.37
N THR A 113 9.98 30.52 -5.46
CA THR A 113 10.60 30.16 -6.74
C THR A 113 9.87 28.97 -7.37
N VAL A 114 9.59 27.92 -6.60
CA VAL A 114 8.86 26.73 -7.07
C VAL A 114 7.47 27.11 -7.57
N MET A 115 6.73 27.91 -6.81
CA MET A 115 5.38 28.36 -7.17
C MET A 115 5.37 29.25 -8.41
N GLN A 116 6.39 30.11 -8.59
CA GLN A 116 6.54 30.96 -9.77
C GLN A 116 6.66 30.13 -11.06
N TYR A 117 7.40 29.02 -11.02
CA TYR A 117 7.68 28.21 -12.22
C TYR A 117 6.69 27.06 -12.44
N LEU A 118 6.04 26.57 -11.39
CA LEU A 118 4.94 25.60 -11.54
C LEU A 118 3.71 26.23 -12.21
N GLY A 119 3.44 27.52 -11.93
CA GLY A 119 2.37 28.30 -12.58
C GLY A 119 0.97 27.71 -12.37
N SER A 120 0.07 27.98 -13.32
CA SER A 120 -1.32 27.48 -13.32
C SER A 120 -1.47 26.06 -13.88
N ASN A 121 -0.50 25.58 -14.68
CA ASN A 121 -0.51 24.25 -15.30
C ASN A 121 0.37 23.25 -14.52
N ARG A 122 0.23 23.23 -13.20
CA ARG A 122 1.13 22.51 -12.27
C ARG A 122 1.32 21.04 -12.63
N ASN A 123 0.24 20.32 -12.89
CA ASN A 123 0.28 18.89 -13.23
C ASN A 123 1.16 18.63 -14.48
N GLN A 124 0.93 19.39 -15.56
CA GLN A 124 1.73 19.25 -16.79
C GLN A 124 3.21 19.58 -16.55
N THR A 125 3.50 20.62 -15.78
CA THR A 125 4.87 21.00 -15.44
C THR A 125 5.54 19.92 -14.59
N ILE A 126 4.82 19.34 -13.63
CA ILE A 126 5.31 18.26 -12.75
C ILE A 126 5.60 16.99 -13.54
N SER A 127 4.73 16.61 -14.47
CA SER A 127 4.98 15.47 -15.37
C SER A 127 6.23 15.67 -16.24
N ARG A 128 6.50 16.89 -16.71
CA ARG A 128 7.72 17.18 -17.49
C ARG A 128 9.01 17.09 -16.67
N MET A 129 8.93 17.35 -15.37
CA MET A 129 10.10 17.25 -14.49
C MET A 129 10.44 15.81 -14.11
N GLN A 130 9.51 14.86 -14.24
CA GLN A 130 9.69 13.48 -13.81
C GLN A 130 10.65 12.69 -14.70
N TYR A 131 11.14 11.56 -14.17
CA TYR A 131 11.84 10.57 -14.98
C TYR A 131 10.89 9.90 -15.97
N GLU A 132 11.37 9.69 -17.19
CA GLU A 132 10.79 8.70 -18.07
C GLU A 132 11.11 7.29 -17.57
N CYS A 133 10.18 6.35 -17.73
CA CYS A 133 10.36 4.97 -17.27
C CYS A 133 11.67 4.34 -17.82
N GLN A 134 11.98 4.59 -19.08
CA GLN A 134 13.18 4.06 -19.75
C GLN A 134 14.49 4.60 -19.18
N SER A 135 14.44 5.73 -18.47
CA SER A 135 15.63 6.28 -17.80
C SER A 135 15.98 5.51 -16.52
N VAL A 136 15.01 4.82 -15.91
CA VAL A 136 15.18 4.15 -14.62
C VAL A 136 15.13 2.63 -14.74
N ILE A 137 14.37 2.09 -15.71
CA ILE A 137 14.36 0.66 -16.02
C ILE A 137 15.24 0.42 -17.25
N ASN A 138 16.35 -0.30 -17.05
CA ASN A 138 17.30 -0.59 -18.13
C ASN A 138 16.86 -1.80 -18.96
N SER A 139 16.49 -2.89 -18.29
CA SER A 139 15.95 -4.09 -18.93
C SER A 139 15.10 -4.88 -17.96
N CYS A 140 14.28 -5.78 -18.48
CA CYS A 140 13.57 -6.76 -17.70
C CYS A 140 13.59 -8.10 -18.43
N SER A 141 13.58 -9.18 -17.68
CA SER A 141 13.57 -10.53 -18.22
C SER A 141 12.47 -11.34 -17.56
N TYR A 142 11.78 -12.12 -18.39
CA TYR A 142 10.72 -13.00 -17.95
C TYR A 142 10.95 -14.40 -18.53
N ASN A 143 11.03 -15.40 -17.65
CA ASN A 143 11.31 -16.79 -18.03
C ASN A 143 12.57 -16.96 -18.91
N GLY A 144 13.57 -16.09 -18.72
CA GLY A 144 14.82 -16.09 -19.48
C GLY A 144 14.77 -15.34 -20.82
N ILE A 145 13.62 -14.78 -21.20
CA ILE A 145 13.51 -13.89 -22.36
C ILE A 145 13.82 -12.47 -21.87
N GLU A 146 14.88 -11.87 -22.39
CA GLU A 146 15.23 -10.47 -22.10
C GLU A 146 14.43 -9.53 -22.99
N MET A 147 13.89 -8.47 -22.39
CA MET A 147 13.10 -7.44 -23.04
C MET A 147 13.81 -6.08 -22.90
N SER A 148 13.68 -5.25 -23.93
CA SER A 148 14.26 -3.90 -23.93
C SER A 148 13.57 -3.00 -22.90
N SER A 149 14.21 -1.91 -22.49
CA SER A 149 13.61 -0.89 -21.60
C SER A 149 12.25 -0.39 -22.13
N PHE A 150 12.14 -0.21 -23.45
CA PHE A 150 10.90 0.21 -24.11
C PHE A 150 9.77 -0.81 -23.88
N ASP A 151 10.04 -2.09 -24.11
CA ASP A 151 9.04 -3.15 -23.95
C ASP A 151 8.64 -3.34 -22.48
N CYS A 152 9.60 -3.22 -21.56
CA CYS A 152 9.33 -3.24 -20.12
C CYS A 152 8.42 -2.09 -19.68
N CYS A 153 8.65 -0.90 -20.23
CA CYS A 153 7.92 0.31 -19.87
C CYS A 153 6.55 0.42 -20.54
N ARG A 154 6.22 -0.44 -21.51
CA ARG A 154 4.92 -0.42 -22.20
C ARG A 154 3.74 -0.68 -21.26
N ASN A 155 3.93 -1.53 -20.25
CA ASN A 155 2.90 -1.93 -19.29
C ASN A 155 3.08 -1.24 -17.91
N VAL A 156 3.86 -0.16 -17.85
CA VAL A 156 4.06 0.61 -16.62
C VAL A 156 3.03 1.73 -16.54
N MET A 157 2.21 1.69 -15.49
CA MET A 157 1.40 2.83 -15.09
C MET A 157 2.32 3.88 -14.45
N THR A 158 2.40 5.04 -15.08
CA THR A 158 3.20 6.18 -14.59
C THR A 158 2.35 7.13 -13.75
N HIS A 159 3.00 8.00 -13.00
CA HIS A 159 2.34 9.08 -12.22
C HIS A 159 1.37 8.59 -11.15
N ILE A 160 1.71 7.52 -10.41
CA ILE A 160 0.88 7.06 -9.30
C ILE A 160 1.29 7.86 -8.06
N PRO A 161 0.45 8.76 -7.57
CA PRO A 161 0.81 9.57 -6.43
C PRO A 161 0.45 8.78 -5.16
N THR A 162 1.38 8.72 -4.22
CA THR A 162 1.25 7.94 -2.99
C THR A 162 1.70 8.75 -1.79
N THR A 163 1.38 8.29 -0.59
CA THR A 163 1.94 8.87 0.65
C THR A 163 3.47 8.76 0.74
N GLU A 164 4.06 7.87 -0.06
CA GLU A 164 5.50 7.63 -0.15
C GLU A 164 6.20 8.43 -1.27
N GLY A 165 5.43 9.29 -1.96
CA GLY A 165 5.88 10.09 -3.09
C GLY A 165 5.27 9.65 -4.42
N LEU A 166 5.92 10.01 -5.53
CA LEU A 166 5.49 9.65 -6.88
C LEU A 166 6.10 8.30 -7.27
N CYS A 167 5.24 7.36 -7.65
CA CYS A 167 5.60 5.99 -7.95
C CYS A 167 5.09 5.56 -9.33
N TRP A 168 5.61 4.43 -9.79
CA TRP A 168 5.14 3.72 -10.97
C TRP A 168 4.65 2.34 -10.57
N ALA A 169 3.67 1.79 -11.27
CA ALA A 169 3.26 0.41 -11.10
C ALA A 169 3.54 -0.38 -12.37
N TYR A 170 4.34 -1.43 -12.24
CA TYR A 170 4.43 -2.47 -13.24
C TYR A 170 3.42 -3.56 -12.88
N HIS A 171 2.44 -3.77 -13.75
CA HIS A 171 1.46 -4.84 -13.58
C HIS A 171 1.03 -5.38 -14.95
N ASP A 172 1.23 -6.68 -15.13
CA ASP A 172 0.77 -7.38 -16.32
C ASP A 172 0.04 -8.66 -15.89
N ARG A 173 -1.28 -8.66 -16.09
CA ARG A 173 -2.16 -9.78 -15.72
C ARG A 173 -1.90 -11.04 -16.53
N THR A 174 -1.16 -10.94 -17.64
CA THR A 174 -0.83 -12.08 -18.50
C THR A 174 0.43 -12.81 -18.05
N LEU A 175 1.23 -12.22 -17.15
CA LEU A 175 2.47 -12.83 -16.67
C LEU A 175 2.20 -13.75 -15.48
N TRP A 176 2.44 -15.05 -15.70
CA TRP A 176 2.26 -16.10 -14.70
C TRP A 176 3.44 -17.08 -14.73
N GLN A 177 3.94 -17.44 -13.57
CA GLN A 177 5.01 -18.43 -13.43
C GLN A 177 4.42 -19.83 -13.27
N ASN A 178 4.96 -20.79 -14.03
CA ASN A 178 4.65 -22.20 -13.83
C ASN A 178 5.40 -22.74 -12.61
N SER A 179 4.69 -23.39 -11.69
CA SER A 179 5.26 -23.97 -10.47
C SER A 179 6.18 -25.18 -10.70
N THR A 180 6.43 -25.59 -11.94
CA THR A 180 7.32 -26.72 -12.31
C THR A 180 8.54 -26.36 -13.17
N GLY A 181 8.63 -25.15 -13.76
CA GLY A 181 9.70 -24.78 -14.71
C GLY A 181 11.09 -24.56 -14.07
N ILE A 182 12.18 -24.63 -14.84
CA ILE A 182 13.56 -24.43 -14.35
C ILE A 182 13.99 -22.95 -14.35
N MET A 183 13.39 -22.12 -15.22
CA MET A 183 13.70 -20.69 -15.42
C MET A 183 12.66 -19.75 -14.78
N ARG A 184 12.27 -20.00 -13.51
CA ARG A 184 11.22 -19.22 -12.81
C ARG A 184 11.74 -17.88 -12.28
N GLN A 185 12.14 -16.98 -13.16
CA GLN A 185 12.65 -15.68 -12.74
C GLN A 185 12.01 -14.58 -13.56
N PHE A 186 11.42 -13.63 -12.82
CA PHE A 186 11.15 -12.30 -13.32
C PHE A 186 12.23 -11.40 -12.74
N THR A 187 13.02 -10.79 -13.62
CA THR A 187 14.15 -9.95 -13.25
C THR A 187 13.90 -8.57 -13.82
N VAL A 188 13.99 -7.53 -12.99
CA VAL A 188 13.99 -6.14 -13.45
C VAL A 188 15.32 -5.53 -13.06
N THR A 189 16.01 -4.98 -14.05
CA THR A 189 17.28 -4.30 -13.86
C THR A 189 17.01 -2.80 -13.83
N PHE A 190 17.14 -2.22 -12.64
CA PHE A 190 17.05 -0.78 -12.47
C PHE A 190 18.40 -0.12 -12.75
N GLN A 191 18.37 1.03 -13.41
CA GLN A 191 19.49 1.93 -13.54
C GLN A 191 19.19 3.19 -12.74
N MET A 192 19.97 3.41 -11.67
CA MET A 192 19.96 4.69 -10.98
C MET A 192 20.66 5.72 -11.86
N THR A 193 19.91 6.70 -12.35
CA THR A 193 20.49 7.73 -13.19
C THR A 193 21.42 8.62 -12.37
N GLN A 194 22.56 8.98 -12.96
CA GLN A 194 23.38 10.08 -12.44
C GLN A 194 22.72 11.45 -12.69
N ASN A 195 21.67 11.48 -13.50
CA ASN A 195 20.84 12.65 -13.83
C ASN A 195 19.81 12.99 -12.73
N SER A 196 20.12 12.64 -11.47
CA SER A 196 19.32 13.05 -10.32
C SER A 196 19.67 14.48 -9.96
N TRP A 197 18.69 15.25 -9.51
CA TRP A 197 18.92 16.63 -9.12
C TRP A 197 19.80 16.66 -7.87
N TYR A 198 21.07 16.91 -8.14
CA TYR A 198 22.13 16.99 -7.18
C TYR A 198 22.09 18.38 -6.52
N SER A 199 21.82 18.43 -5.22
CA SER A 199 22.22 19.56 -4.39
C SER A 199 23.52 19.19 -3.68
N THR A 200 24.39 20.17 -3.48
CA THR A 200 25.66 19.99 -2.74
C THR A 200 25.46 19.50 -1.31
N LEU A 201 24.22 19.59 -0.79
CA LEU A 201 23.80 19.09 0.51
C LEU A 201 23.49 17.57 0.51
N PHE A 202 23.28 16.94 -0.64
CA PHE A 202 22.85 15.55 -0.77
C PHE A 202 23.76 14.77 -1.72
N ASN A 203 24.85 14.25 -1.19
CA ASN A 203 25.89 13.59 -1.99
C ASN A 203 25.54 12.15 -2.42
N GLN A 204 24.38 11.61 -2.04
CA GLN A 204 24.00 10.23 -2.34
C GLN A 204 22.52 10.13 -2.73
N HIS A 205 22.23 9.42 -3.81
CA HIS A 205 20.86 9.09 -4.22
C HIS A 205 20.23 8.15 -3.18
N PRO A 206 19.03 8.44 -2.65
CA PRO A 206 18.35 7.65 -1.60
C PRO A 206 17.86 6.27 -2.05
N GLY A 207 18.26 5.83 -3.24
CA GLY A 207 17.80 4.60 -3.86
C GLY A 207 16.36 4.61 -4.40
N ILE A 208 15.86 3.41 -4.68
CA ILE A 208 14.50 3.13 -5.18
C ILE A 208 13.82 2.21 -4.16
N TRP A 209 12.59 2.51 -3.80
CA TRP A 209 11.80 1.67 -2.91
C TRP A 209 10.81 0.88 -3.74
N VAL A 210 10.79 -0.43 -3.53
CA VAL A 210 9.93 -1.35 -4.27
C VAL A 210 8.92 -1.98 -3.33
N TYR A 211 7.65 -1.96 -3.71
CA TYR A 211 6.57 -2.61 -2.98
C TYR A 211 5.93 -3.68 -3.85
N LEU A 212 5.46 -4.75 -3.21
CA LEU A 212 4.74 -5.82 -3.87
C LEU A 212 3.28 -5.79 -3.46
N LYS A 213 2.38 -5.76 -4.44
CA LYS A 213 0.93 -5.78 -4.25
C LYS A 213 0.30 -6.85 -5.12
N GLU A 214 -0.86 -7.37 -4.71
CA GLU A 214 -1.55 -8.37 -5.52
C GLU A 214 -1.96 -7.80 -6.89
N ASN A 215 -2.34 -6.52 -6.92
CA ASN A 215 -2.82 -5.84 -8.13
C ASN A 215 -2.50 -4.32 -8.07
N ALA A 216 -2.56 -3.65 -9.22
CA ALA A 216 -2.35 -2.21 -9.38
C ALA A 216 -3.61 -1.44 -9.83
N ASP A 217 -4.77 -2.10 -9.92
CA ASP A 217 -5.99 -1.53 -10.49
C ASP A 217 -6.66 -0.43 -9.65
N ASP A 218 -6.35 -0.36 -8.36
CA ASP A 218 -6.97 0.59 -7.42
C ASP A 218 -5.95 1.67 -7.01
N PRO A 219 -5.98 2.87 -7.63
CA PRO A 219 -5.05 3.94 -7.34
C PRO A 219 -5.15 4.45 -5.90
N THR A 220 -6.34 4.37 -5.28
CA THR A 220 -6.56 4.84 -3.92
C THR A 220 -5.87 3.92 -2.92
N ARG A 221 -5.97 2.60 -3.13
CA ARG A 221 -5.25 1.62 -2.32
C ARG A 221 -3.74 1.69 -2.54
N LEU A 222 -3.29 1.88 -3.77
CA LEU A 222 -1.87 2.12 -4.06
C LEU A 222 -1.36 3.41 -3.41
N ALA A 223 -2.21 4.42 -3.25
CA ALA A 223 -1.80 5.68 -2.64
C ALA A 223 -1.54 5.56 -1.13
N THR A 224 -2.21 4.64 -0.42
CA THR A 224 -2.15 4.54 1.04
C THR A 224 -1.51 3.29 1.60
N GLU A 225 -1.61 2.16 0.90
CA GLU A 225 -1.27 0.86 1.48
C GLU A 225 0.17 0.43 1.16
N LEU A 226 1.11 1.36 0.98
CA LEU A 226 2.52 1.02 0.70
C LEU A 226 3.29 0.73 1.98
N THR A 227 3.09 -0.46 2.54
CA THR A 227 3.79 -0.93 3.74
C THR A 227 4.97 -1.83 3.39
N ASN A 228 6.02 -1.81 4.21
CA ASN A 228 7.20 -2.69 4.11
C ASN A 228 7.96 -2.58 2.78
N PRO A 229 8.61 -1.44 2.50
CA PRO A 229 9.40 -1.26 1.28
C PRO A 229 10.60 -2.20 1.22
N LEU A 230 10.85 -2.70 0.02
CA LEU A 230 12.11 -3.32 -0.37
C LEU A 230 13.04 -2.22 -0.87
N ILE A 231 14.03 -1.87 -0.06
CA ILE A 231 14.93 -0.75 -0.35
C ILE A 231 16.07 -1.25 -1.25
N LEU A 232 16.13 -0.71 -2.47
CA LEU A 232 17.21 -0.98 -3.43
C LEU A 232 18.15 0.23 -3.48
N THR A 233 19.41 0.00 -3.10
CA THR A 233 20.52 0.96 -3.22
C THR A 233 21.43 0.60 -4.39
N ASN A 234 22.35 1.49 -4.76
CA ASN A 234 23.18 1.33 -5.96
C ASN A 234 23.96 -0.01 -5.95
N LYS A 235 23.90 -0.76 -7.06
CA LYS A 235 24.52 -2.09 -7.26
C LYS A 235 23.98 -3.22 -6.39
N HIS A 236 22.88 -3.02 -5.66
CA HIS A 236 22.22 -4.07 -4.91
C HIS A 236 21.03 -4.62 -5.69
N GLY A 237 20.93 -5.96 -5.75
CA GLY A 237 19.80 -6.69 -6.33
C GLY A 237 19.12 -7.54 -5.27
N LEU A 238 17.85 -7.85 -5.49
CA LEU A 238 17.04 -8.66 -4.58
C LEU A 238 16.42 -9.82 -5.36
N ARG A 239 16.48 -11.02 -4.77
CA ARG A 239 15.81 -12.21 -5.30
C ARG A 239 14.75 -12.66 -4.33
N LEU A 240 13.52 -12.73 -4.79
CA LEU A 240 12.36 -13.06 -3.96
C LEU A 240 11.70 -14.36 -4.43
N LEU A 241 11.15 -15.08 -3.47
CA LEU A 241 10.25 -16.20 -3.71
C LEU A 241 8.82 -15.72 -3.50
N VAL A 242 8.02 -15.74 -4.55
CA VAL A 242 6.61 -15.35 -4.47
C VAL A 242 5.80 -16.53 -3.92
N ARG A 243 5.05 -16.29 -2.85
CA ARG A 243 4.08 -17.24 -2.28
C ARG A 243 2.75 -16.52 -2.12
N LYS A 244 1.68 -17.09 -2.69
CA LYS A 244 0.32 -16.61 -2.48
C LYS A 244 -0.31 -17.38 -1.32
N GLU A 245 -0.73 -16.67 -0.29
CA GLU A 245 -1.50 -17.23 0.82
C GLU A 245 -2.95 -16.79 0.67
N ARG A 246 -3.88 -17.75 0.55
CA ARG A 246 -5.32 -17.46 0.57
C ARG A 246 -5.86 -17.88 1.91
N ARG A 247 -6.34 -16.92 2.69
CA ARG A 247 -7.11 -17.19 3.91
C ARG A 247 -8.57 -17.33 3.50
N ALA A 248 -9.10 -18.54 3.59
CA ALA A 248 -10.51 -18.79 3.42
C ALA A 248 -11.12 -18.93 4.81
N ASP A 249 -11.98 -18.00 5.18
CA ASP A 249 -12.80 -18.14 6.36
C ASP A 249 -13.90 -19.17 6.07
N THR A 250 -13.69 -20.41 6.54
CA THR A 250 -14.63 -21.52 6.33
C THR A 250 -15.86 -21.44 7.23
N THR A 251 -15.97 -20.42 8.10
CA THR A 251 -17.19 -20.15 8.87
C THR A 251 -18.27 -19.45 8.05
N ARG A 252 -17.90 -18.81 6.92
CA ARG A 252 -18.79 -18.05 6.02
C ARG A 252 -19.62 -18.94 5.08
N GLY A 253 -20.39 -19.88 5.64
CA GLY A 253 -21.58 -20.40 4.95
C GLY A 253 -22.66 -19.33 4.82
N GLU A 254 -22.66 -18.32 5.69
CA GLU A 254 -23.58 -17.19 5.68
C GLU A 254 -22.81 -15.93 6.10
N CYS A 255 -22.76 -14.93 5.21
CA CYS A 255 -22.18 -13.64 5.55
C CYS A 255 -23.19 -12.86 6.42
N GLY A 256 -22.78 -12.40 7.61
CA GLY A 256 -23.43 -11.27 8.29
C GLY A 256 -24.54 -11.59 9.30
N GLN A 257 -24.38 -12.60 10.16
CA GLN A 257 -25.36 -12.85 11.25
C GLN A 257 -24.78 -12.74 12.67
N ALA A 258 -23.46 -12.68 12.88
CA ALA A 258 -22.89 -12.50 14.21
C ALA A 258 -22.37 -11.07 14.45
N ILE A 259 -22.52 -10.57 15.68
CA ILE A 259 -22.05 -9.24 16.12
C ILE A 259 -20.52 -9.08 15.97
N GLY A 260 -19.77 -10.19 15.97
CA GLY A 260 -18.33 -10.21 15.67
C GLY A 260 -18.00 -9.99 14.19
N ASP A 261 -18.92 -10.31 13.28
CA ASP A 261 -18.71 -10.18 11.83
C ASP A 261 -18.80 -8.73 11.39
N SER A 262 -19.63 -7.91 12.04
CA SER A 262 -19.66 -6.46 11.80
C SER A 262 -18.37 -5.80 12.24
N ARG A 263 -17.83 -6.17 13.41
CA ARG A 263 -16.55 -5.59 13.88
C ARG A 263 -15.39 -5.99 12.96
N ARG A 264 -15.33 -7.24 12.51
CA ARG A 264 -14.34 -7.68 11.53
C ARG A 264 -14.56 -7.06 10.16
N SER A 265 -15.80 -6.88 9.71
CA SER A 265 -16.09 -6.18 8.46
C SER A 265 -15.74 -4.70 8.53
N ASP A 266 -15.88 -4.06 9.69
CA ASP A 266 -15.48 -2.68 9.92
C ASP A 266 -13.96 -2.56 10.04
N GLU A 267 -13.30 -3.48 10.75
CA GLU A 267 -11.84 -3.59 10.83
C GLU A 267 -11.25 -3.89 9.44
N ASP A 268 -11.81 -4.82 8.67
CA ASP A 268 -11.43 -5.13 7.29
C ASP A 268 -11.74 -3.93 6.36
N ALA A 269 -12.85 -3.23 6.54
CA ALA A 269 -13.16 -2.02 5.76
C ALA A 269 -12.24 -0.84 6.11
N MET A 270 -11.76 -0.74 7.35
CA MET A 270 -10.72 0.21 7.74
C MET A 270 -9.34 -0.23 7.25
N HIS A 271 -9.03 -1.52 7.31
CA HIS A 271 -7.74 -2.10 6.92
C HIS A 271 -7.54 -2.10 5.40
N ASP A 272 -8.59 -2.40 4.63
CA ASP A 272 -8.64 -2.29 3.16
C ASP A 272 -8.94 -0.87 2.66
N ASN A 273 -8.91 0.13 3.55
CA ASN A 273 -9.20 1.55 3.27
C ASN A 273 -10.52 1.79 2.49
N ARG A 274 -11.50 0.90 2.61
CA ARG A 274 -12.86 1.06 2.06
C ARG A 274 -13.61 2.25 2.68
N THR A 275 -13.08 2.79 3.78
CA THR A 275 -13.60 3.97 4.48
C THR A 275 -13.07 5.32 3.94
N ASN A 276 -12.24 5.32 2.89
CA ASN A 276 -11.74 6.55 2.22
C ASN A 276 -11.09 7.56 3.18
N LEU A 277 -10.36 7.08 4.19
CA LEU A 277 -9.75 7.93 5.22
C LEU A 277 -8.78 8.96 4.63
N LEU A 278 -8.02 8.57 3.61
CA LEU A 278 -7.13 9.48 2.87
C LEU A 278 -7.90 10.66 2.28
N MET A 279 -9.05 10.40 1.66
CA MET A 279 -9.87 11.44 1.04
C MET A 279 -10.43 12.40 2.08
N CYS A 280 -10.90 11.87 3.21
CA CYS A 280 -11.34 12.67 4.35
C CYS A 280 -10.22 13.60 4.84
N ASN A 281 -9.01 13.06 5.04
CA ASN A 281 -7.86 13.84 5.48
C ASN A 281 -7.47 14.91 4.45
N MET A 282 -7.51 14.62 3.15
CA MET A 282 -7.26 15.60 2.10
C MET A 282 -8.28 16.73 2.11
N MET A 283 -9.57 16.41 2.19
CA MET A 283 -10.65 17.40 2.23
C MET A 283 -10.53 18.33 3.45
N VAL A 284 -10.22 17.76 4.61
CA VAL A 284 -9.99 18.52 5.85
C VAL A 284 -8.76 19.41 5.70
N ALA A 285 -7.65 18.87 5.21
CA ALA A 285 -6.42 19.64 4.97
C ALA A 285 -6.67 20.81 3.99
N MET A 286 -7.37 20.57 2.89
CA MET A 286 -7.73 21.63 1.93
C MET A 286 -8.58 22.72 2.57
N LYS A 287 -9.57 22.33 3.38
CA LYS A 287 -10.48 23.27 4.03
C LYS A 287 -9.80 24.13 5.08
N TYR A 288 -8.93 23.54 5.91
CA TYR A 288 -8.30 24.25 7.03
C TYR A 288 -7.01 24.97 6.63
N CYS A 289 -6.21 24.39 5.74
CA CYS A 289 -4.94 24.97 5.31
C CYS A 289 -5.08 25.86 4.07
N GLY A 290 -6.24 25.85 3.39
CA GLY A 290 -6.48 26.63 2.18
C GLY A 290 -5.57 26.22 1.01
N CYS A 291 -4.98 25.04 1.06
CA CYS A 291 -4.02 24.54 0.07
C CYS A 291 -4.50 23.23 -0.58
N HIS A 292 -4.15 23.00 -1.84
CA HIS A 292 -4.47 21.77 -2.53
C HIS A 292 -3.23 20.86 -2.51
N PRO A 293 -3.21 19.74 -1.75
CA PRO A 293 -2.06 18.84 -1.74
C PRO A 293 -1.86 18.23 -3.13
N LEU A 294 -0.60 18.06 -3.53
CA LEU A 294 -0.24 17.51 -4.85
C LEU A 294 -0.84 16.12 -5.07
N LEU A 295 -0.84 15.29 -4.03
CA LEU A 295 -1.44 13.97 -4.05
C LEU A 295 -2.89 14.03 -4.56
N ALA A 296 -3.65 15.04 -4.14
CA ALA A 296 -5.01 15.26 -4.62
C ALA A 296 -5.11 15.89 -6.03
N GLU A 297 -4.09 16.63 -6.49
CA GLU A 297 -4.05 17.13 -7.88
C GLU A 297 -3.76 16.02 -8.90
N LEU A 298 -3.02 14.99 -8.48
CA LEU A 298 -2.57 13.89 -9.34
C LEU A 298 -3.49 12.66 -9.28
N LEU A 299 -4.09 12.37 -8.12
CA LEU A 299 -5.17 11.39 -8.03
C LEU A 299 -6.35 11.93 -8.82
N HIS A 300 -6.67 11.31 -9.94
CA HIS A 300 -7.87 11.62 -10.72
C HIS A 300 -9.10 11.21 -9.90
N PHE A 301 -9.56 12.13 -9.06
CA PHE A 301 -10.66 11.95 -8.14
C PHE A 301 -11.92 12.62 -8.71
N ASN A 302 -13.04 11.89 -8.71
CA ASN A 302 -14.35 12.45 -9.00
C ASN A 302 -15.08 12.77 -7.67
N PRO A 303 -15.07 14.02 -7.17
CA PRO A 303 -15.77 14.38 -5.95
C PRO A 303 -17.28 14.14 -5.97
N LEU A 304 -17.88 13.96 -7.17
CA LEU A 304 -19.32 13.74 -7.33
C LEU A 304 -19.74 12.27 -7.18
N GLU A 305 -18.80 11.33 -7.25
CA GLU A 305 -19.06 9.91 -6.99
C GLU A 305 -19.17 9.59 -5.49
N PHE A 306 -18.85 10.55 -4.62
CA PHE A 306 -18.80 10.39 -3.17
C PHE A 306 -19.85 11.27 -2.46
N LYS A 307 -21.12 11.07 -2.84
CA LYS A 307 -22.28 11.54 -2.07
C LYS A 307 -22.95 10.39 -1.34
#